data_AF-Q8MIN4-F1
#
_entry.id   AF-Q8MIN4-F1
#
_cell.length_a   1.000
_cell.length_b   1.000
_cell.length_c   1.000
_cell.angle_alpha   90.00
_cell.angle_beta   90.00
_cell.angle_gamma   90.00
#
_symmetry.space_group_name_H-M   'P 1'
#
loop_
_entity.id
_entity.type
_entity.pdbx_description
1 polymer ?
#
loop_
_entity_poly.entity_id
_entity_poly.type
_entity_poly.pdbx_seq_one_letter_code
_entity_poly.pdbx_strand_id
1 'polypeptide(L)' 'KTDVSLDSANTRLMSALTQVKERYSMQVRNGISPTNPTKLSITENGEFKNSSC' A
#
# COMPACT_ATOMS: atom_id res chain seq x y z
N LYS A 1 -10.85 16.76 19.52
CA LYS A 1 -10.68 17.06 18.07
C LYS A 1 -9.44 16.31 17.57
N THR A 2 -9.53 14.99 17.47
CA THR A 2 -8.41 14.07 17.12
C THR A 2 -8.86 12.93 16.21
N ASP A 3 -10.16 12.61 16.17
CA ASP A 3 -10.71 11.52 15.35
C ASP A 3 -10.49 11.64 13.84
N VAL A 4 -10.63 12.83 13.25
CA VAL A 4 -10.56 12.99 11.78
C VAL A 4 -9.15 12.69 11.24
N SER A 5 -8.11 13.04 11.99
CA SER A 5 -6.72 12.75 11.59
C SER A 5 -6.40 11.26 11.72
N LEU A 6 -6.96 10.59 12.72
CA LEU A 6 -6.74 9.17 12.96
C LEU A 6 -7.50 8.31 11.95
N ASP A 7 -8.76 8.67 11.68
CA ASP A 7 -9.58 8.03 10.66
C ASP A 7 -8.95 8.17 9.27
N SER A 8 -8.49 9.37 8.92
CA SER A 8 -7.75 9.59 7.66
C SER A 8 -6.48 8.73 7.58
N ALA A 9 -5.72 8.62 8.68
CA ALA A 9 -4.55 7.76 8.73
C ALA A 9 -4.91 6.26 8.59
N ASN A 10 -6.00 5.82 9.22
CA ASN A 10 -6.49 4.45 9.13
C ASN A 10 -6.97 4.11 7.72
N THR A 11 -7.74 4.99 7.08
CA THR A 11 -8.17 4.82 5.68
C THR A 11 -6.97 4.70 4.75
N ARG A 12 -5.95 5.56 4.93
CA ARG A 12 -4.70 5.50 4.19
C ARG A 12 -4.05 4.12 4.39
N LEU A 13 -3.83 3.69 5.62
CA LEU A 13 -3.18 2.40 5.91
C LEU A 13 -3.94 1.21 5.29
N MET A 14 -5.28 1.20 5.40
CA MET A 14 -6.12 0.14 4.83
C MET A 14 -6.07 0.11 3.30
N SER A 15 -6.04 1.28 2.66
CA SER A 15 -5.84 1.37 1.21
C SER A 15 -4.47 0.79 0.79
N ALA A 16 -3.40 1.12 1.53
CA ALA A 16 -2.06 0.61 1.29
C ALA A 16 -2.02 -0.93 1.34
N LEU A 17 -2.59 -1.49 2.40
CA LEU A 17 -2.62 -2.93 2.62
C LEU A 17 -3.39 -3.66 1.52
N THR A 18 -4.51 -3.09 1.08
CA THR A 18 -5.32 -3.64 -0.02
C THR A 18 -4.51 -3.68 -1.32
N GLN A 19 -3.82 -2.59 -1.67
CA GLN A 19 -2.98 -2.52 -2.86
C GLN A 19 -1.83 -3.55 -2.83
N VAL A 20 -1.16 -3.73 -1.68
CA VAL A 20 -0.12 -4.77 -1.53
C VAL A 20 -0.71 -6.15 -1.74
N LYS A 21 -1.85 -6.44 -1.10
CA LYS A 21 -2.51 -7.75 -1.18
C LYS A 21 -2.94 -8.08 -2.61
N GLU A 22 -3.51 -7.14 -3.34
CA GLU A 22 -3.89 -7.32 -4.74
C GLU A 22 -2.68 -7.60 -5.63
N ARG A 23 -1.60 -6.82 -5.49
CA ARG A 23 -0.38 -7.01 -6.27
C ARG A 23 0.30 -8.34 -5.96
N TYR A 24 0.33 -8.74 -4.69
CA TYR A 24 0.83 -10.04 -4.29
C TYR A 24 -0.02 -11.17 -4.89
N SER A 25 -1.35 -11.06 -4.82
CA SER A 25 -2.29 -12.03 -5.39
C SER A 25 -2.12 -12.15 -6.91
N MET A 26 -1.89 -11.05 -7.61
CA MET A 26 -1.62 -11.04 -9.05
C MET A 26 -0.27 -11.66 -9.41
N GLN A 27 0.79 -11.41 -8.63
CA GLN A 27 2.09 -12.03 -8.85
C GLN A 27 2.04 -13.55 -8.65
N VAL A 28 1.41 -13.99 -7.55
CA VAL A 28 1.20 -15.42 -7.25
C VAL A 28 0.40 -16.10 -8.36
N ARG A 29 -0.68 -15.48 -8.86
CA ARG A 29 -1.51 -16.04 -9.93
C ARG A 29 -0.76 -16.17 -11.27
N ASN A 30 0.22 -15.30 -11.52
CA ASN A 30 1.03 -15.33 -12.73
C ASN A 30 2.25 -16.26 -12.62
N GLY A 31 2.37 -17.06 -11.53
CA GLY A 31 3.51 -17.95 -11.30
C GLY A 31 4.83 -17.20 -11.03
N ILE A 32 4.77 -15.89 -10.82
CA ILE A 32 5.93 -15.05 -10.54
C ILE A 32 6.10 -15.06 -9.02
N SER A 33 7.18 -15.70 -8.54
CA SER A 33 7.53 -15.59 -7.12
C SER A 33 7.73 -14.10 -6.78
N PRO A 34 7.17 -13.59 -5.68
CA PRO A 34 7.28 -12.20 -5.27
C PRO A 34 8.70 -11.94 -4.76
N THR A 35 9.64 -11.90 -5.69
CA THR A 35 11.07 -11.73 -5.43
C THR A 35 11.42 -10.30 -5.07
N ASN A 36 10.47 -9.37 -5.20
CA ASN A 36 10.63 -8.01 -4.73
C ASN A 36 9.32 -7.50 -4.08
N PRO A 37 9.28 -7.26 -2.76
CA PRO A 37 8.15 -6.59 -2.15
C PRO A 37 8.04 -5.19 -2.77
N THR A 38 6.87 -4.84 -3.30
CA THR A 38 6.61 -3.48 -3.76
C THR A 38 6.73 -2.55 -2.56
N LYS A 39 7.78 -1.74 -2.49
CA LYS A 39 7.86 -0.71 -1.46
C LYS A 39 6.81 0.35 -1.79
N LEU A 40 5.79 0.44 -0.95
CA LEU A 40 4.83 1.53 -0.98
C LEU A 40 5.21 2.54 0.11
N SER A 41 5.44 3.78 -0.29
CA SER A 41 5.67 4.89 0.63
C SER A 41 4.43 5.78 0.69
N ILE A 42 4.14 6.32 1.87
CA ILE A 42 3.11 7.34 2.08
C ILE A 42 3.80 8.70 2.05
N THR A 43 3.36 9.58 1.16
CA THR A 43 3.89 10.94 1.08
C THR A 43 3.31 11.80 2.21
N GLU A 44 3.92 12.96 2.47
CA GLU A 44 3.47 13.89 3.50
C GLU A 44 2.02 14.37 3.29
N ASN A 45 1.61 14.53 2.04
CA ASN A 45 0.23 14.83 1.63
C ASN A 45 -0.72 13.61 1.70
N GLY A 46 -0.21 12.41 2.00
CA GLY A 46 -1.00 11.20 2.19
C GLY A 46 -1.28 10.38 0.94
N GLU A 47 -0.60 10.68 -0.16
CA GLU A 47 -0.70 9.91 -1.40
C GLU A 47 0.19 8.66 -1.34
N PHE A 48 -0.27 7.59 -1.98
CA PHE A 48 0.51 6.36 -2.10
C PHE A 48 1.41 6.42 -3.32
N LYS A 49 2.72 6.24 -3.11
CA LYS A 49 3.69 6.11 -4.19
C LYS A 49 4.41 4.77 -4.12
N ASN A 50 4.52 4.14 -5.28
CA ASN A 50 5.42 3.02 -5.48
C ASN A 50 6.86 3.58 -5.48
N SER A 51 7.68 3.16 -4.50
CA SER A 51 9.08 3.56 -4.38
C SER A 51 10.04 2.54 -4.99
N SER A 52 9.55 1.67 -5.87
CA SER A 52 10.41 0.87 -6.74
C SER A 52 11.04 1.80 -7.78
N CYS A 53 12.34 2.02 -7.68
CA CYS A 53 13.16 2.50 -8.79
C CYS A 53 13.40 1.36 -9.78
#